data_AF-A0A7J6UMJ9-F1
#
_entry.id   AF-A0A7J6UMJ9-F1
#
_cell.length_a   1.000
_cell.length_b   1.000
_cell.length_c   1.000
_cell.angle_alpha   90.00
_cell.angle_beta   90.00
_cell.angle_gamma   90.00
#
_symmetry.space_group_name_H-M   'P 1'
#
loop_
_entity.id
_entity.type
_entity.pdbx_description
1 polymer ?
#
loop_
_entity_poly.entity_id
_entity_poly.type
_entity_poly.pdbx_seq_one_letter_code
_entity_poly.pdbx_strand_id
1 'polypeptide(L)'
;MNNEAITRGFKFDRHFGSPSELDPLYVVELDNLAMCTQKTNFLNPLLKAKIIRLLRDFGNKKDVERYARYVMQRQRSRSSTELPRVLSSAFLPEKEEDKDKTRLDRITKGQHFQELKHTMPELFDPERSQEISELQRLSIAHAEDSRHRLYQQFYSPEAAVAYLAHRFSPAYAVNFRVLHEVMKRCPDFNPTSILDYGSGPAPSVCAAMDVWGQRLIKQVTCIEPSVHMKQMGK
;
A
#
# COMPACT_ATOMS: atom_id res chain seq x y z
N MET A 1 25.68 20.66 -32.27
CA MET A 1 24.41 20.90 -31.56
C MET A 1 23.34 20.11 -32.31
N ASN A 2 22.95 18.93 -31.80
CA ASN A 2 21.78 18.22 -32.29
C ASN A 2 20.86 17.97 -31.11
N ASN A 3 19.65 18.53 -31.23
CA ASN A 3 18.59 18.54 -30.22
C ASN A 3 18.03 17.13 -30.01
N GLU A 4 18.38 16.50 -28.89
CA GLU A 4 17.52 15.48 -28.31
C GLU A 4 16.40 16.21 -27.55
N ALA A 5 15.21 16.24 -28.15
CA ALA A 5 13.98 16.54 -27.43
C ALA A 5 13.64 15.34 -26.54
N ILE A 6 14.41 15.19 -25.46
CA ILE A 6 14.16 14.27 -24.36
C ILE A 6 12.90 14.77 -23.67
N THR A 7 11.82 14.00 -23.75
CA THR A 7 10.64 14.21 -22.90
C THR A 7 11.06 14.09 -21.44
N ARG A 8 11.25 15.28 -20.85
CA ARG A 8 11.55 15.51 -19.44
C ARG A 8 10.33 15.10 -18.62
N GLY A 9 10.47 14.08 -17.80
CA GLY A 9 9.45 13.75 -16.81
C GLY A 9 10.05 13.07 -15.59
N PHE A 10 10.70 11.92 -15.78
CA PHE A 10 11.21 11.12 -14.67
C PHE A 10 12.60 10.56 -14.99
N LYS A 11 13.58 10.85 -14.12
CA LYS A 11 14.99 10.41 -14.24
C LYS A 11 15.38 9.36 -13.18
N PHE A 12 14.43 8.79 -12.44
CA PHE A 12 14.67 7.66 -11.53
C PHE A 12 14.50 6.29 -12.20
N ASP A 13 13.93 6.22 -13.42
CA ASP A 13 13.62 4.96 -14.13
C ASP A 13 14.80 4.33 -14.89
N ARG A 14 16.00 4.93 -14.87
CA ARG A 14 17.16 4.39 -15.58
C ARG A 14 18.34 4.19 -14.63
N HIS A 15 18.33 3.08 -13.90
CA HIS A 15 19.56 2.53 -13.29
C HIS A 15 20.47 1.85 -14.32
N PHE A 16 19.92 1.48 -15.49
CA PHE A 16 20.65 0.84 -16.59
C PHE A 16 20.31 1.52 -17.91
N GLY A 17 21.24 1.48 -18.86
CA GLY A 17 20.95 1.87 -20.23
C GLY A 17 19.87 0.95 -20.79
N SER A 18 18.70 1.50 -21.12
CA SER A 18 17.75 0.82 -22.00
C SER A 18 18.48 0.61 -23.32
N PRO A 19 18.69 -0.63 -23.79
CA PRO A 19 19.21 -0.85 -25.13
C PRO A 19 18.30 -0.10 -26.11
N SER A 20 18.89 0.64 -27.04
CA SER A 20 18.16 1.36 -28.09
C SER A 20 17.43 0.40 -29.04
N GLU A 21 17.85 -0.86 -29.06
CA GLU A 21 17.21 -1.96 -29.77
C GLU A 21 16.98 -3.11 -28.79
N LEU A 22 15.73 -3.58 -28.69
CA LEU A 22 15.37 -4.74 -27.87
C LEU A 22 15.94 -6.01 -28.52
N ASP A 23 17.08 -6.49 -28.03
CA ASP A 23 17.62 -7.81 -28.39
C ASP A 23 16.57 -8.90 -28.06
N PRO A 24 16.12 -9.72 -29.03
CA PRO A 24 15.18 -10.80 -28.78
C PRO A 24 15.61 -11.76 -27.67
N LEU A 25 16.92 -12.01 -27.51
CA LEU A 25 17.43 -12.85 -26.43
C LEU A 25 17.25 -12.19 -25.07
N TYR A 26 17.48 -10.89 -24.98
CA TYR A 26 17.24 -10.10 -23.77
C TYR A 26 15.76 -10.09 -23.38
N VAL A 27 14.84 -10.00 -24.35
CA VAL A 27 13.39 -10.08 -24.10
C VAL A 27 13.01 -11.47 -23.57
N VAL A 28 13.53 -12.55 -24.17
CA VAL A 28 13.29 -13.92 -23.70
C VAL A 28 13.88 -14.14 -22.29
N GLU A 29 15.03 -13.55 -21.98
CA GLU A 29 15.61 -13.59 -20.64
C GLU A 29 14.72 -12.88 -19.61
N LEU A 30 14.23 -11.67 -19.93
CA LEU A 30 13.28 -10.93 -19.09
C LEU A 30 11.98 -11.69 -18.90
N ASP A 31 11.47 -12.34 -19.94
CA ASP A 31 10.24 -13.13 -19.89
C ASP A 31 10.43 -14.40 -19.03
N ASN A 32 11.55 -15.12 -19.18
CA ASN A 32 11.92 -16.23 -18.30
C ASN A 32 12.05 -15.80 -16.83
N LEU A 33 12.59 -14.61 -16.60
CA LEU A 33 12.74 -14.01 -15.27
C LEU A 33 11.38 -13.59 -14.68
N ALA A 34 10.45 -13.11 -15.52
CA ALA A 34 9.06 -12.85 -15.15
C ALA A 34 8.31 -14.16 -14.89
N MET A 35 8.53 -15.21 -15.66
CA MET A 35 7.92 -16.54 -15.49
C MET A 35 8.40 -17.29 -14.24
N CYS A 36 9.55 -16.90 -13.65
CA CYS A 36 9.97 -17.38 -12.33
C CYS A 36 8.95 -17.05 -11.22
N THR A 37 7.96 -16.18 -11.48
CA THR A 37 6.82 -15.88 -10.58
C THR A 37 5.80 -17.01 -10.43
N GLN A 38 5.80 -18.02 -11.32
CA GLN A 38 4.77 -19.07 -11.29
C GLN A 38 5.10 -20.29 -10.42
N LYS A 39 6.30 -20.37 -9.84
CA LYS A 39 6.67 -21.48 -8.95
C LYS A 39 6.30 -21.15 -7.51
N THR A 40 5.62 -22.08 -6.86
CA THR A 40 5.31 -22.01 -5.43
C THR A 40 6.60 -21.82 -4.63
N ASN A 41 6.71 -20.68 -3.94
CA ASN A 41 7.83 -20.42 -3.05
C ASN A 41 7.59 -21.14 -1.71
N PHE A 42 8.44 -22.12 -1.39
CA PHE A 42 8.37 -22.82 -0.13
C PHE A 42 9.16 -22.06 0.93
N LEU A 43 8.53 -21.83 2.07
CA LEU A 43 9.22 -21.29 3.23
C LEU A 43 10.34 -22.25 3.65
N ASN A 44 11.52 -21.70 3.94
CA ASN A 44 12.66 -22.44 4.48
C ASN A 44 12.21 -23.36 5.63
N PRO A 45 12.50 -24.67 5.59
CA PRO A 45 12.04 -25.62 6.61
C PRO A 45 12.43 -25.24 8.04
N LEU A 46 13.58 -24.60 8.24
CA LEU A 46 14.04 -24.15 9.55
C LEU A 46 13.19 -22.97 10.05
N LEU A 47 12.85 -22.02 9.18
CA LEU A 47 11.94 -20.92 9.50
C LEU A 47 10.55 -21.45 9.82
N LYS A 48 10.04 -22.39 9.01
CA LYS A 48 8.75 -23.05 9.26
C LYS A 48 8.74 -23.73 10.63
N ALA A 49 9.80 -24.47 10.98
CA ALA A 49 9.93 -25.11 12.28
C ALA A 49 9.97 -24.09 13.43
N LYS A 50 10.71 -22.97 13.28
CA LYS A 50 10.76 -21.89 14.28
C LYS A 50 9.38 -21.26 14.50
N ILE A 51 8.63 -20.98 13.44
CA ILE A 51 7.26 -20.44 13.53
C ILE A 51 6.32 -21.42 14.23
N ILE A 52 6.37 -22.71 13.86
CA ILE A 52 5.53 -23.75 14.50
C ILE A 52 5.86 -23.86 15.99
N ARG A 53 7.14 -23.81 16.36
CA ARG A 53 7.57 -23.84 17.75
C ARG A 53 7.05 -22.62 18.52
N LEU A 54 7.22 -21.41 17.99
CA LEU A 54 6.70 -20.19 18.62
C LEU A 54 5.18 -20.23 18.81
N LEU A 55 4.45 -20.77 17.83
CA LEU A 55 3.00 -20.95 17.94
C LEU A 55 2.61 -22.00 18.98
N ARG A 56 3.42 -23.03 19.20
CA ARG A 56 3.17 -24.03 20.23
C ARG A 56 3.47 -23.49 21.63
N ASP A 57 4.56 -22.75 21.76
CA ASP A 57 5.05 -22.26 23.05
C ASP A 57 4.23 -21.06 23.54
N PHE A 58 3.74 -20.20 22.64
CA PHE A 58 3.07 -18.93 22.99
C PHE A 58 1.69 -18.76 22.37
N GLY A 59 1.27 -19.63 21.46
CA GLY A 59 -0.01 -19.50 20.77
C GLY A 59 -1.14 -20.19 21.51
N ASN A 60 -2.00 -19.41 22.17
CA ASN A 60 -3.33 -19.90 22.56
C ASN A 60 -4.25 -19.84 21.33
N LYS A 61 -4.77 -21.00 20.89
CA LYS A 61 -5.61 -21.12 19.68
C LYS A 61 -6.72 -20.07 19.62
N LYS A 62 -7.49 -19.89 20.71
CA LYS A 62 -8.63 -18.96 20.73
C LYS A 62 -8.18 -17.50 20.57
N ASP A 63 -7.07 -17.14 21.20
CA ASP A 63 -6.55 -15.77 21.17
C ASP A 63 -5.92 -15.46 19.82
N VAL A 64 -5.13 -16.41 19.27
CA VAL A 64 -4.56 -16.30 17.92
C VAL A 64 -5.67 -16.15 16.88
N GLU A 65 -6.72 -16.97 16.92
CA GLU A 65 -7.86 -16.86 15.97
C GLU A 65 -8.63 -15.55 16.12
N ARG A 66 -8.78 -15.04 17.35
CA ARG A 66 -9.44 -13.75 17.61
C ARG A 66 -8.62 -12.59 17.04
N TYR A 67 -7.31 -12.56 17.34
CA TYR A 67 -6.41 -11.53 16.83
C TYR A 67 -6.23 -11.62 15.33
N ALA A 68 -6.18 -12.82 14.75
CA ALA A 68 -6.13 -13.03 13.31
C ALA A 68 -7.31 -12.37 12.60
N ARG A 69 -8.54 -12.60 13.10
CA ARG A 69 -9.75 -11.95 12.57
C ARG A 69 -9.67 -10.43 12.67
N TYR A 70 -9.22 -9.91 13.81
CA TYR A 70 -9.03 -8.48 14.03
C TYR A 70 -8.01 -7.88 13.04
N VAL A 71 -6.83 -8.51 12.91
CA VAL A 71 -5.77 -8.08 11.99
C VAL A 71 -6.27 -8.13 10.54
N MET A 72 -6.96 -9.20 10.14
CA MET A 72 -7.51 -9.35 8.79
C MET A 72 -8.54 -8.24 8.48
N GLN A 73 -9.44 -7.93 9.41
CA GLN A 73 -10.44 -6.87 9.23
C GLN A 73 -9.78 -5.48 9.11
N ARG A 74 -8.81 -5.18 9.97
CA ARG A 74 -8.11 -3.87 10.00
C ARG A 74 -7.09 -3.70 8.89
N GLN A 75 -6.55 -4.79 8.35
CA GLN A 75 -5.62 -4.73 7.21
C GLN A 75 -6.35 -4.73 5.88
N ARG A 76 -7.53 -5.37 5.77
CA ARG A 76 -8.36 -5.26 4.56
C ARG A 76 -8.64 -3.81 4.21
N SER A 77 -8.97 -2.97 5.21
CA SER A 77 -9.17 -1.54 5.01
C SER A 77 -7.91 -0.75 4.59
N ARG A 78 -6.70 -1.33 4.70
CA ARG A 78 -5.42 -0.68 4.34
C ARG A 78 -4.83 -1.18 3.03
N SER A 79 -5.03 -2.46 2.69
CA SER A 79 -4.46 -3.09 1.49
C SER A 79 -5.46 -3.21 0.34
N SER A 80 -6.76 -3.04 0.59
CA SER A 80 -7.67 -2.79 -0.52
C SER A 80 -7.42 -1.38 -1.01
N THR A 81 -7.23 -1.24 -2.31
CA THR A 81 -7.67 -0.07 -3.06
C THR A 81 -9.17 0.08 -2.82
N GLU A 82 -9.60 0.52 -1.63
CA GLU A 82 -10.93 1.10 -1.53
C GLU A 82 -10.85 2.28 -2.51
N LEU A 83 -11.50 2.12 -3.67
CA LEU A 83 -11.81 3.28 -4.48
C LEU A 83 -12.43 4.28 -3.51
N PRO A 84 -11.94 5.53 -3.46
CA PRO A 84 -12.58 6.55 -2.66
C PRO A 84 -14.09 6.45 -2.92
N ARG A 85 -14.88 6.17 -1.87
CA ARG A 85 -16.33 6.02 -2.05
C ARG A 85 -16.96 7.31 -2.57
N VAL A 86 -16.23 8.40 -2.40
CA VAL A 86 -16.49 9.71 -2.97
C VAL A 86 -15.82 9.80 -4.32
N LEU A 87 -16.62 9.98 -5.37
CA LEU A 87 -16.13 10.24 -6.72
C LEU A 87 -15.26 11.51 -6.72
N SER A 88 -14.12 11.48 -7.41
CA SER A 88 -13.24 12.65 -7.59
C SER A 88 -13.98 13.85 -8.18
N SER A 89 -15.05 13.61 -8.95
CA SER A 89 -15.92 14.65 -9.51
C SER A 89 -16.62 15.51 -8.46
N ALA A 90 -16.83 15.02 -7.23
CA ALA A 90 -17.42 15.80 -6.14
C ALA A 90 -16.44 16.86 -5.57
N PHE A 91 -15.14 16.72 -5.86
CA PHE A 91 -14.09 17.67 -5.48
C PHE A 91 -13.64 18.58 -6.62
N LEU A 92 -14.15 18.36 -7.84
CA LEU A 92 -13.87 19.27 -8.94
C LEU A 92 -14.66 20.56 -8.74
N PRO A 93 -14.04 21.74 -8.93
CA PRO A 93 -14.80 22.97 -9.02
C PRO A 93 -15.80 22.83 -10.17
N GLU A 94 -17.05 23.22 -9.94
CA GLU A 94 -18.02 23.33 -11.02
C GLU A 94 -17.43 24.28 -12.07
N LYS A 95 -17.33 23.82 -13.32
CA LYS A 95 -16.82 24.65 -14.41
C LYS A 95 -17.70 25.90 -14.51
N GLU A 96 -17.11 27.05 -14.85
CA GLU A 96 -17.86 28.31 -14.93
C GLU A 96 -19.08 28.24 -15.86
N GLU A 97 -19.04 27.38 -16.88
CA GLU A 97 -20.15 27.12 -17.80
C GLU A 97 -21.34 26.33 -17.18
N ASP A 98 -21.13 25.62 -16.08
CA ASP A 98 -22.20 24.91 -15.33
C ASP A 98 -22.83 25.79 -14.23
N LYS A 99 -22.24 26.95 -13.90
CA LYS A 99 -22.78 27.91 -12.91
C LYS A 99 -24.17 28.40 -13.26
N ASP A 100 -24.48 28.52 -14.56
CA ASP A 100 -25.74 29.10 -15.03
C ASP A 100 -26.95 28.18 -14.86
N LYS A 101 -26.75 26.90 -14.52
CA LYS A 101 -27.85 25.95 -14.23
C LYS A 101 -27.43 24.96 -13.17
N THR A 102 -27.37 25.43 -11.92
CA THR A 102 -27.27 24.55 -10.75
C THR A 102 -28.33 23.44 -10.84
N ARG A 103 -28.08 22.26 -10.26
CA ARG A 103 -29.10 21.19 -10.19
C ARG A 103 -30.41 21.70 -9.58
N LEU A 104 -30.31 22.63 -8.63
CA LEU A 104 -31.45 23.31 -8.01
C LEU A 104 -32.21 24.18 -9.02
N ASP A 105 -31.55 24.94 -9.89
CA ASP A 105 -32.22 25.72 -10.95
C ASP A 105 -32.94 24.85 -11.98
N ARG A 106 -32.44 23.64 -12.24
CA ARG A 106 -33.09 22.69 -13.16
C ARG A 106 -34.37 22.11 -12.54
N ILE A 107 -34.35 21.81 -11.24
CA ILE A 107 -35.49 21.25 -10.50
C ILE A 107 -36.52 22.34 -10.18
N THR A 108 -36.08 23.56 -9.85
CA THR A 108 -36.95 24.68 -9.45
C THR A 108 -37.43 25.54 -10.62
N LYS A 109 -37.21 25.08 -11.86
CA LYS A 109 -37.67 25.76 -13.08
C LYS A 109 -39.19 25.65 -13.30
N GLY A 110 -39.83 24.64 -12.72
CA GLY A 110 -41.27 24.43 -12.85
C GLY A 110 -42.09 25.50 -12.10
N GLN A 111 -43.32 25.75 -12.57
CA GLN A 111 -44.23 26.76 -11.97
C GLN A 111 -44.49 26.51 -10.48
N HIS A 112 -44.50 25.24 -10.05
CA HIS A 112 -44.75 24.85 -8.65
C HIS A 112 -43.66 25.28 -7.66
N PHE A 113 -42.49 25.75 -8.13
CA PHE A 113 -41.38 26.18 -7.28
C PHE A 113 -41.20 27.71 -7.26
N GLN A 114 -42.04 28.47 -7.97
CA GLN A 114 -41.96 29.93 -8.00
C GLN A 114 -42.22 30.55 -6.63
N GLU A 115 -43.18 30.01 -5.87
CA GLU A 115 -43.42 30.45 -4.50
C GLU A 115 -42.22 30.21 -3.60
N LEU A 116 -41.52 29.07 -3.77
CA LEU A 116 -40.35 28.72 -2.97
C LEU A 116 -39.22 29.76 -3.11
N LYS A 117 -39.03 30.29 -4.33
CA LYS A 117 -38.07 31.39 -4.60
C LYS A 117 -38.42 32.66 -3.84
N HIS A 118 -39.71 32.91 -3.65
CA HIS A 118 -40.18 34.10 -2.96
C HIS A 118 -40.15 33.94 -1.43
N THR A 119 -40.52 32.76 -0.93
CA THR A 119 -40.59 32.45 0.50
C THR A 119 -39.21 32.21 1.11
N MET A 120 -38.24 31.72 0.32
CA MET A 120 -36.89 31.41 0.78
C MET A 120 -35.83 31.91 -0.22
N PRO A 121 -35.70 33.24 -0.43
CA PRO A 121 -34.78 33.80 -1.42
C PRO A 121 -33.31 33.45 -1.13
N GLU A 122 -32.98 33.25 0.15
CA GLU A 122 -31.64 32.92 0.62
C GLU A 122 -31.10 31.57 0.11
N LEU A 123 -31.99 30.63 -0.27
CA LEU A 123 -31.60 29.33 -0.85
C LEU A 123 -31.12 29.45 -2.30
N PHE A 124 -31.41 30.57 -2.95
CA PHE A 124 -31.06 30.85 -4.35
C PHE A 124 -29.93 31.88 -4.46
N ASP A 125 -29.36 32.29 -3.33
CA ASP A 125 -28.17 33.15 -3.28
C ASP A 125 -26.96 32.36 -3.81
N PRO A 126 -26.31 32.82 -4.90
CA PRO A 126 -25.15 32.15 -5.47
C PRO A 126 -23.98 32.04 -4.49
N GLU A 127 -23.76 33.06 -3.66
CA GLU A 127 -22.66 33.10 -2.69
C GLU A 127 -22.88 32.03 -1.61
N ARG A 128 -24.09 32.00 -1.06
CA ARG A 128 -24.47 31.02 -0.03
C ARG A 128 -24.54 29.59 -0.58
N SER A 129 -24.94 29.41 -1.84
CA SER A 129 -24.94 28.10 -2.50
C SER A 129 -23.51 27.58 -2.70
N GLN A 130 -22.57 28.46 -3.03
CA GLN A 130 -21.14 28.12 -3.11
C GLN A 130 -20.56 27.78 -1.73
N GLU A 131 -20.89 28.55 -0.69
CA GLU A 131 -20.50 28.24 0.69
C GLU A 131 -21.02 26.87 1.17
N ILE A 132 -22.28 26.54 0.87
CA ILE A 132 -22.86 25.22 1.19
C ILE A 132 -22.13 24.10 0.43
N SER A 133 -21.77 24.33 -0.84
CA SER A 133 -20.98 23.40 -1.66
C SER A 133 -19.57 23.17 -1.10
N GLU A 134 -18.91 24.23 -0.62
CA GLU A 134 -17.60 24.17 0.03
C GLU A 134 -17.67 23.47 1.39
N LEU A 135 -18.62 23.82 2.25
CA LEU A 135 -18.87 23.15 3.52
C LEU A 135 -19.17 21.66 3.31
N GLN A 136 -19.93 21.32 2.28
CA GLN A 136 -20.21 19.94 1.92
C GLN A 136 -18.93 19.21 1.49
N ARG A 137 -18.11 19.80 0.61
CA ARG A 137 -16.79 19.24 0.23
C ARG A 137 -15.88 19.04 1.44
N LEU A 138 -15.78 20.03 2.33
CA LEU A 138 -15.00 19.96 3.56
C LEU A 138 -15.52 18.87 4.50
N SER A 139 -16.84 18.74 4.65
CA SER A 139 -17.44 17.69 5.49
C SER A 139 -17.18 16.28 4.93
N ILE A 140 -17.19 16.13 3.61
CA ILE A 140 -16.90 14.87 2.92
C ILE A 140 -15.40 14.53 3.05
N ALA A 141 -14.51 15.50 2.83
CA ALA A 141 -13.07 15.32 3.05
C ALA A 141 -12.77 14.90 4.49
N HIS A 142 -13.34 15.62 5.47
CA HIS A 142 -13.19 15.30 6.88
C HIS A 142 -13.76 13.91 7.22
N ALA A 143 -14.90 13.53 6.64
CA ALA A 143 -15.46 12.19 6.82
C ALA A 143 -14.52 11.11 6.26
N GLU A 144 -13.95 11.28 5.06
CA GLU A 144 -12.98 10.34 4.49
C GLU A 144 -11.66 10.30 5.29
N ASP A 145 -11.13 11.44 5.73
CA ASP A 145 -9.95 11.49 6.60
C ASP A 145 -10.20 10.79 7.94
N SER A 146 -11.39 10.96 8.53
CA SER A 146 -11.78 10.29 9.77
C SER A 146 -11.88 8.77 9.63
N ARG A 147 -12.23 8.27 8.44
CA ARG A 147 -12.22 6.82 8.12
C ARG A 147 -10.80 6.29 8.03
N HIS A 148 -9.86 7.09 7.54
CA HIS A 148 -8.46 6.73 7.37
C HIS A 148 -7.57 7.27 8.49
N ARG A 149 -8.09 7.39 9.71
CA ARG A 149 -7.27 7.79 10.86
C ARG A 149 -6.07 6.86 10.95
N LEU A 150 -4.86 7.43 10.90
CA LEU A 150 -3.59 6.70 11.02
C LEU A 150 -3.60 5.91 12.33
N TYR A 151 -4.01 4.66 12.25
CA TYR A 151 -4.10 3.80 13.42
C TYR A 151 -2.72 3.21 13.67
N GLN A 152 -2.11 3.61 14.79
CA GLN A 152 -0.92 2.96 15.27
C GLN A 152 -1.31 1.57 15.80
N GLN A 153 -0.90 0.52 15.08
CA GLN A 153 -1.16 -0.85 15.51
C GLN A 153 -0.30 -1.18 16.73
N PHE A 154 -0.93 -1.35 17.88
CA PHE A 154 -0.30 -1.93 19.05
C PHE A 154 -0.30 -3.46 18.91
N TYR A 155 0.86 -4.08 19.15
CA TYR A 155 1.02 -5.52 19.09
C TYR A 155 1.28 -6.05 20.50
N SER A 156 0.28 -6.64 21.14
CA SER A 156 0.51 -7.49 22.31
C SER A 156 1.31 -8.74 21.93
N PRO A 157 1.82 -9.53 22.91
CA PRO A 157 2.46 -10.81 22.62
C PRO A 157 1.61 -11.73 21.73
N GLU A 158 0.32 -11.87 22.02
CA GLU A 158 -0.62 -12.70 21.28
C GLU A 158 -0.86 -12.15 19.87
N ALA A 159 -0.96 -10.83 19.74
CA ALA A 159 -1.11 -10.17 18.44
C ALA A 159 0.16 -10.34 17.58
N ALA A 160 1.35 -10.32 18.18
CA ALA A 160 2.62 -10.55 17.49
C ALA A 160 2.74 -12.00 17.00
N VAL A 161 2.35 -12.97 17.83
CA VAL A 161 2.31 -14.40 17.44
C VAL A 161 1.27 -14.64 16.33
N ALA A 162 0.08 -14.04 16.43
CA ALA A 162 -0.93 -14.13 15.38
C ALA A 162 -0.44 -13.49 14.07
N TYR A 163 0.23 -12.34 14.15
CA TYR A 163 0.86 -11.73 12.98
C TYR A 163 1.92 -12.64 12.37
N LEU A 164 2.79 -13.23 13.18
CA LEU A 164 3.81 -14.18 12.72
C LEU A 164 3.17 -15.34 11.94
N ALA A 165 2.11 -15.95 12.50
CA ALA A 165 1.40 -17.06 11.86
C ALA A 165 0.79 -16.69 10.50
N HIS A 166 0.18 -15.51 10.41
CA HIS A 166 -0.58 -15.11 9.22
C HIS A 166 0.24 -14.38 8.16
N ARG A 167 1.23 -13.59 8.57
CA ARG A 167 1.91 -12.62 7.71
C ARG A 167 3.36 -12.93 7.43
N PHE A 168 4.03 -13.74 8.25
CA PHE A 168 5.45 -14.04 8.01
C PHE A 168 5.66 -14.72 6.66
N SER A 169 4.97 -15.83 6.38
CA SER A 169 5.12 -16.59 5.14
C SER A 169 4.86 -15.77 3.86
N PRO A 170 3.73 -15.05 3.73
CA PRO A 170 3.50 -14.23 2.54
C PRO A 170 4.49 -13.06 2.43
N ALA A 171 4.87 -12.41 3.54
CA ALA A 171 5.87 -11.35 3.51
C ALA A 171 7.24 -11.87 3.09
N TYR A 172 7.66 -13.03 3.61
CA TYR A 172 8.89 -13.72 3.22
C TYR A 172 8.85 -14.03 1.72
N ALA A 173 7.76 -14.63 1.21
CA ALA A 173 7.67 -15.06 -0.18
C ALA A 173 7.77 -13.88 -1.16
N VAL A 174 7.11 -12.76 -0.86
CA VAL A 174 7.17 -11.53 -1.67
C VAL A 174 8.58 -10.95 -1.66
N ASN A 175 9.18 -10.81 -0.47
CA ASN A 175 10.55 -10.30 -0.35
C ASN A 175 11.55 -11.20 -1.06
N PHE A 176 11.48 -12.52 -0.85
CA PHE A 176 12.34 -13.48 -1.55
C PHE A 176 12.22 -13.33 -3.06
N ARG A 177 10.99 -13.20 -3.58
CA ARG A 177 10.77 -13.03 -5.01
C ARG A 177 11.41 -11.75 -5.54
N VAL A 178 11.19 -10.60 -4.88
CA VAL A 178 11.77 -9.32 -5.29
C VAL A 178 13.29 -9.36 -5.24
N LEU A 179 13.85 -9.83 -4.12
CA LEU A 179 15.29 -9.89 -3.89
C LEU A 179 15.99 -10.88 -4.82
N HIS A 180 15.37 -12.03 -5.12
CA HIS A 180 15.88 -12.97 -6.11
C HIS A 180 15.93 -12.36 -7.52
N GLU A 181 14.96 -11.51 -7.87
CA GLU A 181 15.01 -10.76 -9.14
C GLU A 181 16.18 -9.79 -9.18
N VAL A 182 16.38 -9.05 -8.09
CA VAL A 182 17.51 -8.12 -7.94
C VAL A 182 18.83 -8.87 -8.09
N MET A 183 18.98 -10.02 -7.42
CA MET A 183 20.17 -10.87 -7.54
C MET A 183 20.43 -11.32 -8.99
N LYS A 184 19.38 -11.69 -9.72
CA LYS A 184 19.51 -12.12 -11.13
C LYS A 184 19.83 -10.97 -12.09
N ARG A 185 19.21 -9.81 -11.90
CA ARG A 185 19.41 -8.62 -12.76
C ARG A 185 20.71 -7.88 -12.46
N CYS A 186 21.16 -7.97 -11.22
CA CYS A 186 22.36 -7.30 -10.71
C CYS A 186 23.31 -8.35 -10.11
N PRO A 187 23.94 -9.22 -10.92
CA PRO A 187 24.78 -10.31 -10.40
C PRO A 187 25.99 -9.81 -9.59
N ASP A 188 26.46 -8.60 -9.85
CA ASP A 188 27.57 -7.98 -9.11
C ASP A 188 27.13 -7.38 -7.76
N PHE A 189 25.82 -7.27 -7.51
CA PHE A 189 25.30 -6.72 -6.27
C PHE A 189 25.40 -7.75 -5.13
N ASN A 190 26.32 -7.45 -4.21
CA ASN A 190 26.68 -8.31 -3.09
C ASN A 190 26.45 -7.58 -1.75
N PRO A 191 25.21 -7.56 -1.21
CA PRO A 191 24.89 -6.80 -0.01
C PRO A 191 25.58 -7.37 1.23
N THR A 192 26.50 -6.60 1.82
CA THR A 192 27.21 -6.98 3.05
C THR A 192 26.55 -6.41 4.31
N SER A 193 25.70 -5.39 4.17
CA SER A 193 24.93 -4.81 5.26
C SER A 193 23.48 -4.56 4.83
N ILE A 194 22.54 -4.77 5.76
CA ILE A 194 21.10 -4.61 5.52
C ILE A 194 20.51 -3.69 6.60
N LEU A 195 19.71 -2.72 6.16
CA LEU A 195 18.81 -1.94 7.01
C LEU A 195 17.37 -2.34 6.69
N ASP A 196 16.64 -2.83 7.69
CA ASP A 196 15.24 -3.23 7.56
C ASP A 196 14.38 -2.33 8.46
N TYR A 197 13.70 -1.36 7.84
CA TYR A 197 12.86 -0.40 8.55
C TYR A 197 11.41 -0.88 8.60
N GLY A 198 10.83 -0.94 9.80
CA GLY A 198 9.54 -1.58 10.02
C GLY A 198 9.63 -3.10 9.92
N SER A 199 10.72 -3.67 10.45
CA SER A 199 11.08 -5.08 10.23
C SER A 199 10.03 -6.07 10.72
N GLY A 200 9.22 -5.71 11.73
CA GLY A 200 8.35 -6.67 12.41
C GLY A 200 9.18 -7.88 12.91
N PRO A 201 8.78 -9.13 12.58
CA PRO A 201 9.56 -10.34 12.84
C PRO A 201 10.68 -10.62 11.81
N ALA A 202 11.07 -9.63 11.00
CA ALA A 202 12.16 -9.64 10.02
C ALA A 202 12.06 -10.68 8.86
N PRO A 203 10.90 -10.87 8.20
CA PRO A 203 10.79 -11.81 7.08
C PRO A 203 11.63 -11.39 5.84
N SER A 204 11.83 -10.09 5.64
CA SER A 204 12.67 -9.49 4.59
C SER A 204 14.14 -9.87 4.77
N VAL A 205 14.65 -9.80 6.00
CA VAL A 205 16.01 -10.23 6.35
C VAL A 205 16.18 -11.72 6.10
N CYS A 206 15.23 -12.56 6.56
CA CYS A 206 15.28 -13.99 6.30
C CYS A 206 15.31 -14.31 4.80
N ALA A 207 14.48 -13.62 4.01
CA ALA A 207 14.49 -13.74 2.56
C ALA A 207 15.83 -13.31 1.94
N ALA A 208 16.41 -12.20 2.38
CA ALA A 208 17.72 -11.75 1.90
C ALA A 208 18.84 -12.76 2.21
N MET A 209 18.81 -13.36 3.40
CA MET A 209 19.76 -14.41 3.80
C MET A 209 19.63 -15.68 2.95
N ASP A 210 18.41 -16.06 2.58
CA ASP A 210 18.18 -17.23 1.71
C ASP A 210 18.52 -16.93 0.23
N VAL A 211 18.46 -15.67 -0.20
CA VAL A 211 18.80 -15.21 -1.56
C VAL A 211 20.32 -15.08 -1.75
N TRP A 212 21.00 -14.27 -0.95
CA TRP A 212 22.45 -14.01 -1.11
C TRP A 212 23.36 -14.90 -0.26
N GLY A 213 22.77 -15.65 0.69
CA GLY A 213 23.51 -16.49 1.62
C GLY A 213 23.93 -15.76 2.89
N GLN A 214 23.80 -16.45 4.03
CA GLN A 214 24.11 -15.92 5.35
C GLN A 214 25.57 -15.46 5.53
N ARG A 215 26.50 -16.02 4.76
CA ARG A 215 27.94 -15.68 4.86
C ARG A 215 28.29 -14.32 4.25
N LEU A 216 27.51 -13.85 3.28
CA LEU A 216 27.77 -12.58 2.61
C LEU A 216 27.35 -11.40 3.49
N ILE A 217 26.21 -11.55 4.17
CA ILE A 217 25.60 -10.52 5.01
C ILE A 217 26.31 -10.49 6.37
N LYS A 218 27.07 -9.43 6.62
CA LYS A 218 27.88 -9.24 7.83
C LYS A 218 27.15 -8.48 8.92
N GLN A 219 26.27 -7.55 8.54
CA GLN A 219 25.55 -6.69 9.48
C GLN A 219 24.09 -6.54 9.07
N VAL A 220 23.18 -6.70 10.02
CA VAL A 220 21.75 -6.44 9.83
C VAL A 220 21.28 -5.51 10.94
N THR A 221 20.64 -4.42 10.55
CA THR A 221 20.01 -3.45 11.46
C THR A 221 18.51 -3.46 11.22
N CYS A 222 17.75 -3.90 12.21
CA CYS A 222 16.28 -3.93 12.16
C CYS A 222 15.70 -2.82 13.02
N ILE A 223 14.89 -1.94 12.44
CA ILE A 223 14.19 -0.86 13.14
C ILE A 223 12.73 -1.26 13.28
N GLU A 224 12.30 -1.57 14.49
CA GLU A 224 10.91 -1.93 14.80
C GLU A 224 10.49 -1.27 16.13
N PRO A 225 9.44 -0.43 16.12
CA PRO A 225 8.97 0.23 17.34
C PRO A 225 8.38 -0.75 18.35
N SER A 226 7.65 -1.79 17.91
CA SER A 226 7.02 -2.75 18.81
C SER A 226 8.05 -3.69 19.45
N VAL A 227 8.06 -3.69 20.79
CA VAL A 227 8.91 -4.59 21.59
C VAL A 227 8.56 -6.06 21.32
N HIS A 228 7.27 -6.38 21.23
CA HIS A 228 6.80 -7.74 21.02
C HIS A 228 7.12 -8.26 19.62
N MET A 229 7.05 -7.40 18.60
CA MET A 229 7.50 -7.78 17.24
C MET A 229 8.99 -8.05 17.17
N LYS A 230 9.80 -7.20 17.82
CA LYS A 230 11.25 -7.40 17.92
C LYS A 230 11.60 -8.73 18.59
N GLN A 231 10.87 -9.10 19.64
CA GLN A 231 11.08 -10.38 20.34
C GLN A 231 10.80 -11.59 19.43
N MET A 232 9.80 -11.51 18.54
CA MET A 232 9.51 -12.59 17.60
C MET A 232 10.57 -12.77 16.51
N GLY A 233 11.24 -11.67 16.12
CA GLY A 233 12.29 -11.69 15.09
C GLY A 233 13.68 -12.10 15.60
N LYS A 234 13.94 -12.00 16.91
CA LYS A 234 15.18 -12.47 17.55
C LYS A 234 15.23 -14.00 17.62
#